data_AF-A0AAU6P4F0-F1
#
_entry.id   AF-A0AAU6P4F0-F1
#
_cell.length_a   1.000
_cell.length_b   1.000
_cell.length_c   1.000
_cell.angle_alpha   90.00
_cell.angle_beta   90.00
_cell.angle_gamma   90.00
#
_symmetry.space_group_name_H-M   'P 1'
#
loop_
_entity.id
_entity.type
_entity.pdbx_description
1 polymer ?
#
loop_
_entity_poly.entity_id
_entity_poly.type
_entity_poly.pdbx_seq_one_letter_code
_entity_poly.pdbx_strand_id
1 'polypeptide(L)'
;MKKLLLFILTQIIFSNLYGQISSGMATISETFSSNGRYKLISYSYDDDFPNTIGESFIIKYDIYKRPDTIYKIDRSFDLYADYPFHTIVSNDGKKIMHLINNRYYKGKENNNVVIYKNGTLDKSYTSEEFIKCNKSVENCELFYQNKYEVINYKKSSYLVKSFKENASEEDKFLYDKYIFNKNDSIYVTDSRKKTTIYDLNNEKFLKNNLNFDSIFPNIKNYITTNSKINYYEYPFKYIIDLETKLTNEKLSKKISDISGLKFIPLKDSTFNKFKLYRIDIRGFLDKTGKFELDSINADTIFDKQKIKTFLKETQFKTDFIPKEVDKIYLKNFFGGYRNYDNKIAEQVTINEKEKRIEEYKRRLTLEIIDGIYIPKNLYECMTELDSILNFESKRKLMESENLWEYNSHMGGLGMWIRNNWGINGGSRLKKYFNDRKVGISGFGNDNISGIIIEFYNKWLNGNKESIKKWEKNNPKKK
;
A
#
# COMPACT_ATOMS: atom_id res chain seq x y z
N MET A 1 46.63 22.69 -3.67
CA MET A 1 45.25 22.99 -3.22
C MET A 1 44.24 23.21 -4.36
N LYS A 2 44.52 24.02 -5.40
CA LYS A 2 43.54 24.27 -6.49
C LYS A 2 43.11 23.04 -7.31
N LYS A 3 44.00 22.06 -7.55
CA LYS A 3 43.65 20.81 -8.28
C LYS A 3 42.79 19.83 -7.46
N LEU A 4 42.95 19.80 -6.14
CA LEU A 4 42.15 18.95 -5.24
C LEU A 4 40.73 19.49 -5.08
N LEU A 5 40.57 20.82 -5.02
CA LEU A 5 39.26 21.47 -4.99
C LEU A 5 38.46 21.23 -6.29
N LEU A 6 39.14 21.25 -7.45
CA LEU A 6 38.50 21.01 -8.75
C LEU A 6 38.01 19.55 -8.87
N PHE A 7 38.76 18.58 -8.33
CA PHE A 7 38.40 17.16 -8.35
C PHE A 7 37.22 16.83 -7.42
N ILE A 8 37.18 17.47 -6.24
CA ILE A 8 36.07 17.36 -5.28
C ILE A 8 34.81 18.04 -5.84
N LEU A 9 34.93 19.20 -6.50
CA LEU A 9 33.81 19.85 -7.18
C LEU A 9 33.28 19.01 -8.34
N THR A 10 34.13 18.35 -9.14
CA THR A 10 33.66 17.44 -10.19
C THR A 10 32.95 16.21 -9.62
N GLN A 11 33.43 15.61 -8.51
CA GLN A 11 32.72 14.48 -7.89
C GLN A 11 31.38 14.88 -7.26
N ILE A 12 31.27 16.10 -6.70
CA ILE A 12 30.01 16.62 -6.16
C ILE A 12 29.03 16.97 -7.29
N ILE A 13 29.52 17.40 -8.47
CA ILE A 13 28.66 17.67 -9.63
C ILE A 13 28.17 16.36 -10.27
N PHE A 14 28.97 15.28 -10.28
CA PHE A 14 28.53 13.97 -10.77
C PHE A 14 27.63 13.20 -9.78
N SER A 15 27.78 13.40 -8.46
CA SER A 15 26.91 12.76 -7.46
C SER A 15 25.54 13.43 -7.31
N ASN A 16 25.39 14.70 -7.72
CA ASN A 16 24.11 15.42 -7.66
C ASN A 16 23.29 15.37 -8.97
N LEU A 17 23.78 14.73 -10.03
CA LEU A 17 23.03 14.57 -11.29
C LEU A 17 22.07 13.37 -11.29
N TYR A 18 22.22 12.43 -10.35
CA TYR A 18 21.23 11.39 -10.09
C TYR A 18 20.25 11.88 -9.01
N GLY A 19 19.43 12.88 -9.34
CA GLY A 19 18.21 13.05 -8.57
C GLY A 19 17.43 11.74 -8.64
N GLN A 20 17.08 11.14 -7.49
CA GLN A 20 16.42 9.84 -7.37
C GLN A 20 15.44 9.60 -8.53
N ILE A 21 15.88 8.82 -9.53
CA ILE A 21 14.97 8.28 -10.52
C ILE A 21 14.26 7.16 -9.77
N SER A 22 12.95 7.27 -9.60
CA SER A 22 12.18 6.19 -8.98
C SER A 22 12.18 5.01 -9.94
N SER A 23 13.02 4.02 -9.67
CA SER A 23 12.94 2.72 -10.32
C SER A 23 11.65 2.02 -9.93
N GLY A 24 11.12 1.23 -10.86
CA GLY A 24 10.06 0.26 -10.59
C GLY A 24 10.63 -1.15 -10.65
N MET A 25 9.80 -2.12 -10.29
CA MET A 25 10.17 -3.52 -10.24
C MET A 25 9.00 -4.35 -10.74
N ALA A 26 9.26 -5.29 -11.65
CA ALA A 26 8.30 -6.29 -12.04
C ALA A 26 8.63 -7.59 -11.32
N THR A 27 7.62 -8.23 -10.72
CA THR A 27 7.81 -9.45 -9.92
C THR A 27 7.26 -10.64 -10.67
N ILE A 28 8.04 -11.72 -10.78
CA ILE A 28 7.57 -13.00 -11.27
C ILE A 28 7.66 -14.01 -10.14
N SER A 29 6.53 -14.62 -9.79
CA SER A 29 6.47 -15.64 -8.76
C SER A 29 6.02 -16.99 -9.30
N GLU A 30 6.60 -18.06 -8.77
CA GLU A 30 6.27 -19.45 -9.11
C GLU A 30 5.83 -20.22 -7.87
N THR A 31 4.63 -20.79 -7.92
CA THR A 31 4.07 -21.63 -6.85
C THR A 31 3.71 -23.00 -7.40
N PHE A 32 4.25 -24.06 -6.80
CA PHE A 32 3.93 -25.44 -7.18
C PHE A 32 2.79 -26.00 -6.34
N SER A 33 1.98 -26.89 -6.93
CA SER A 33 1.08 -27.76 -6.19
C SER A 33 1.86 -28.75 -5.33
N SER A 34 1.26 -29.27 -4.25
CA SER A 34 1.95 -30.20 -3.34
C SER A 34 2.43 -31.48 -4.01
N ASN A 35 1.74 -31.94 -5.07
CA ASN A 35 2.18 -33.08 -5.89
C ASN A 35 3.19 -32.73 -6.99
N GLY A 36 3.58 -31.46 -7.13
CA GLY A 36 4.55 -30.97 -8.12
C GLY A 36 4.10 -31.01 -9.58
N ARG A 37 2.86 -31.40 -9.88
CA ARG A 37 2.34 -31.56 -11.26
C ARG A 37 1.80 -30.28 -11.88
N TYR A 38 1.48 -29.28 -11.06
CA TYR A 38 0.94 -28.01 -11.52
C TYR A 38 1.76 -26.87 -10.94
N LYS A 39 1.93 -25.82 -11.73
CA LYS A 39 2.66 -24.62 -11.35
C LYS A 39 1.83 -23.40 -11.74
N LEU A 40 1.67 -22.48 -10.79
CA LEU A 40 1.22 -21.13 -11.05
C LEU A 40 2.45 -20.26 -11.32
N ILE A 41 2.46 -19.56 -12.44
CA ILE A 41 3.38 -18.45 -12.68
C ILE A 41 2.55 -17.16 -12.63
N SER A 42 2.92 -16.22 -11.76
CA SER A 42 2.25 -14.93 -11.61
C SER A 42 3.21 -13.80 -11.95
N TYR A 43 2.80 -12.94 -12.87
CA TYR A 43 3.48 -11.72 -13.30
C TYR A 43 2.78 -10.52 -12.65
N SER A 44 3.51 -9.77 -11.83
CA SER A 44 3.10 -8.45 -11.35
C SER A 44 3.77 -7.38 -12.18
N TYR A 45 2.97 -6.53 -12.82
CA TYR A 45 3.45 -5.55 -13.81
C TYR A 45 3.85 -4.21 -13.19
N ASP A 46 3.70 -4.07 -11.87
CA ASP A 46 4.24 -2.95 -11.12
C ASP A 46 4.86 -3.42 -9.79
N ASP A 47 5.27 -2.45 -8.99
CA ASP A 47 5.86 -2.61 -7.66
C ASP A 47 4.98 -1.97 -6.58
N ASP A 48 3.72 -1.63 -6.90
CA ASP A 48 2.78 -1.19 -5.89
C ASP A 48 2.25 -2.39 -5.16
N PHE A 49 2.02 -2.25 -3.86
CA PHE A 49 1.91 -3.44 -3.05
C PHE A 49 0.86 -3.30 -1.94
N PRO A 50 0.02 -4.34 -1.71
CA PRO A 50 -0.30 -5.46 -2.62
C PRO A 50 -1.35 -5.06 -3.66
N ASN A 51 -1.31 -5.58 -4.87
CA ASN A 51 -2.38 -5.31 -5.85
C ASN A 51 -2.71 -6.54 -6.73
N THR A 52 -3.50 -6.30 -7.77
CA THR A 52 -3.97 -7.33 -8.71
C THR A 52 -3.51 -7.06 -10.14
N ILE A 53 -2.64 -6.08 -10.36
CA ILE A 53 -2.20 -5.59 -11.67
C ILE A 53 -1.16 -6.58 -12.20
N GLY A 54 -1.62 -7.50 -13.04
CA GLY A 54 -0.80 -8.60 -13.46
C GLY A 54 -1.56 -9.65 -14.24
N GLU A 55 -0.86 -10.72 -14.56
CA GLU A 55 -1.41 -11.91 -15.18
C GLU A 55 -0.82 -13.16 -14.56
N SER A 56 -1.63 -14.19 -14.43
CA SER A 56 -1.19 -15.47 -13.89
C SER A 56 -1.61 -16.63 -14.77
N PHE A 57 -0.77 -17.66 -14.82
CA PHE A 57 -0.95 -18.82 -15.67
C PHE A 57 -0.80 -20.09 -14.86
N ILE A 58 -1.77 -21.00 -14.98
CA ILE A 58 -1.60 -22.35 -14.49
C ILE A 58 -1.03 -23.20 -15.61
N ILE A 59 0.07 -23.86 -15.30
CA ILE A 59 0.81 -24.69 -16.22
C ILE A 59 0.84 -26.10 -15.67
N LYS A 60 0.54 -27.08 -16.53
CA LYS A 60 0.79 -28.48 -16.23
C LYS A 60 2.27 -28.77 -16.45
N TYR A 61 2.94 -29.17 -15.38
CA TYR A 61 4.35 -29.51 -15.42
C TYR A 61 4.53 -31.02 -15.63
N ASP A 62 5.17 -31.37 -16.73
CA ASP A 62 5.60 -32.72 -17.06
C ASP A 62 7.05 -32.63 -17.53
N ILE A 63 7.96 -33.34 -16.83
CA ILE A 63 9.40 -33.28 -17.11
C ILE A 63 9.76 -33.78 -18.52
N TYR A 64 8.85 -34.48 -19.20
CA TYR A 64 9.07 -35.06 -20.53
C TYR A 64 8.32 -34.33 -21.65
N LYS A 65 7.50 -33.33 -21.33
CA LYS A 65 6.68 -32.62 -22.31
C LYS A 65 6.88 -31.12 -22.22
N ARG A 66 6.56 -30.43 -23.32
CA ARG A 66 6.47 -28.97 -23.28
C ARG A 66 5.40 -28.57 -22.25
N PRO A 67 5.66 -27.56 -21.41
CA PRO A 67 4.68 -27.08 -20.46
C PRO A 67 3.41 -26.63 -21.19
N ASP A 68 2.26 -27.04 -20.67
CA ASP A 68 0.95 -26.73 -21.27
C ASP A 68 0.19 -25.78 -20.35
N THR A 69 -0.22 -24.63 -20.89
CA THR A 69 -1.00 -23.64 -20.16
C THR A 69 -2.45 -24.10 -20.10
N ILE A 70 -2.94 -24.38 -18.90
CA ILE A 70 -4.30 -24.88 -18.68
C ILE A 70 -5.30 -23.72 -18.75
N TYR A 71 -5.00 -22.62 -18.06
CA TYR A 71 -5.80 -21.40 -18.09
C TYR A 71 -5.00 -20.18 -17.63
N LYS A 72 -5.51 -19.00 -18.00
CA LYS A 72 -5.02 -17.68 -17.62
C LYS A 72 -5.95 -17.07 -16.57
N ILE A 73 -5.40 -16.20 -15.73
CA ILE A 73 -6.11 -15.31 -14.83
C ILE A 73 -5.59 -13.89 -15.06
N ASP A 74 -6.50 -12.95 -15.28
CA ASP A 74 -6.16 -11.53 -15.48
C ASP A 74 -5.91 -10.79 -14.15
N ARG A 75 -5.03 -11.37 -13.32
CA ARG A 75 -4.46 -10.72 -12.13
C ARG A 75 -3.10 -11.30 -11.75
N SER A 76 -2.32 -10.55 -10.98
CA SER A 76 -1.21 -11.11 -10.19
C SER A 76 -1.69 -11.73 -8.88
N PHE A 77 -0.94 -12.72 -8.41
CA PHE A 77 -0.90 -13.16 -7.02
C PHE A 77 0.47 -12.75 -6.44
N ASP A 78 0.53 -11.49 -6.02
CA ASP A 78 1.74 -10.88 -5.49
C ASP A 78 2.34 -11.71 -4.35
N LEU A 79 3.63 -12.04 -4.49
CA LEU A 79 4.43 -12.69 -3.46
C LEU A 79 5.70 -11.86 -3.24
N TYR A 80 6.01 -11.58 -1.98
CA TYR A 80 7.21 -10.86 -1.60
C TYR A 80 7.93 -11.57 -0.46
N ALA A 81 9.25 -11.71 -0.55
CA ALA A 81 10.04 -12.56 0.34
C ALA A 81 9.87 -12.22 1.84
N ASP A 82 9.70 -10.94 2.17
CA ASP A 82 9.60 -10.47 3.57
C ASP A 82 8.16 -10.17 4.01
N TYR A 83 7.17 -10.43 3.17
CA TYR A 83 5.79 -10.10 3.49
C TYR A 83 4.87 -11.32 3.63
N PRO A 84 3.82 -11.19 4.45
CA PRO A 84 2.83 -12.25 4.65
C PRO A 84 1.89 -12.40 3.43
N PHE A 85 2.36 -13.01 2.35
CA PHE A 85 1.52 -13.51 1.25
C PHE A 85 1.76 -14.97 1.02
N HIS A 86 0.68 -15.71 0.84
CA HIS A 86 0.74 -17.13 0.53
C HIS A 86 -0.18 -17.44 -0.62
N THR A 87 0.36 -18.13 -1.63
CA THR A 87 -0.42 -18.66 -2.73
C THR A 87 -0.27 -20.17 -2.73
N ILE A 88 -1.36 -20.86 -2.99
CA ILE A 88 -1.44 -22.31 -2.96
C ILE A 88 -2.17 -22.78 -4.22
N VAL A 89 -1.62 -23.80 -4.86
CA VAL A 89 -2.22 -24.46 -6.03
C VAL A 89 -2.70 -25.85 -5.60
N SER A 90 -3.93 -26.17 -5.95
CA SER A 90 -4.51 -27.51 -5.76
C SER A 90 -3.80 -28.57 -6.60
N ASN A 91 -3.83 -29.82 -6.15
CA ASN A 91 -3.18 -30.94 -6.84
C ASN A 91 -3.79 -31.32 -8.19
N ASP A 92 -4.99 -30.83 -8.52
CA ASP A 92 -5.60 -30.97 -9.85
C ASP A 92 -5.37 -29.73 -10.74
N GLY A 93 -4.73 -28.69 -10.20
CA GLY A 93 -4.44 -27.44 -10.89
C GLY A 93 -5.67 -26.56 -11.15
N LYS A 94 -6.87 -26.94 -10.71
CA LYS A 94 -8.11 -26.19 -11.01
C LYS A 94 -8.36 -25.04 -10.05
N LYS A 95 -7.79 -25.11 -8.86
CA LYS A 95 -7.99 -24.13 -7.79
C LYS A 95 -6.70 -23.49 -7.31
N ILE A 96 -6.81 -22.20 -7.02
CA ILE A 96 -5.75 -21.39 -6.42
C ILE A 96 -6.34 -20.72 -5.19
N MET A 97 -5.65 -20.80 -4.06
CA MET A 97 -6.00 -20.07 -2.86
C MET A 97 -4.89 -19.05 -2.57
N HIS A 98 -5.25 -17.79 -2.44
CA HIS A 98 -4.33 -16.71 -2.09
C HIS A 98 -4.75 -16.10 -0.76
N LEU A 99 -3.79 -15.97 0.14
CA LEU A 99 -4.00 -15.53 1.53
C LEU A 99 -3.11 -14.33 1.83
N ILE A 100 -3.71 -13.31 2.44
CA ILE A 100 -3.06 -12.07 2.85
C ILE A 100 -3.47 -11.72 4.28
N ASN A 101 -2.52 -11.27 5.11
CA ASN A 101 -2.84 -10.94 6.50
C ASN A 101 -3.68 -9.67 6.62
N ASN A 102 -3.31 -8.64 5.86
CA ASN A 102 -3.95 -7.33 5.90
C ASN A 102 -4.76 -7.09 4.63
N ARG A 103 -5.93 -6.48 4.79
CA ARG A 103 -6.75 -6.03 3.67
C ARG A 103 -6.44 -4.57 3.37
N TYR A 104 -5.96 -4.31 2.16
CA TYR A 104 -5.53 -2.98 1.73
C TYR A 104 -6.60 -2.24 0.90
N TYR A 105 -7.42 -3.00 0.17
CA TYR A 105 -8.46 -2.47 -0.71
C TYR A 105 -9.83 -3.09 -0.41
N LYS A 106 -10.89 -2.36 -0.76
CA LYS A 106 -12.29 -2.85 -0.69
C LYS A 106 -12.56 -3.84 -1.83
N GLY A 107 -13.68 -4.58 -1.73
CA GLY A 107 -14.10 -5.59 -2.71
C GLY A 107 -13.71 -7.02 -2.32
N LYS A 108 -14.43 -8.01 -2.88
CA LYS A 108 -14.24 -9.45 -2.59
C LYS A 108 -12.87 -9.96 -3.04
N GLU A 109 -12.38 -9.46 -4.15
CA GLU A 109 -11.06 -9.74 -4.74
C GLU A 109 -9.88 -9.46 -3.79
N ASN A 110 -10.10 -8.53 -2.86
CA ASN A 110 -9.09 -8.02 -1.94
C ASN A 110 -9.32 -8.51 -0.50
N ASN A 111 -10.21 -9.47 -0.31
CA ASN A 111 -10.41 -10.09 1.00
C ASN A 111 -9.18 -10.93 1.41
N ASN A 112 -9.08 -11.23 2.70
CA ASN A 112 -7.93 -11.91 3.29
C ASN A 112 -7.64 -13.28 2.68
N VAL A 113 -8.68 -14.01 2.27
CA VAL A 113 -8.57 -15.29 1.60
C VAL A 113 -9.43 -15.23 0.35
N VAL A 114 -8.83 -15.49 -0.81
CA VAL A 114 -9.53 -15.61 -2.09
C VAL A 114 -9.23 -16.96 -2.73
N ILE A 115 -10.25 -17.57 -3.31
CA ILE A 115 -10.16 -18.88 -3.97
C ILE A 115 -10.65 -18.71 -5.40
N TYR A 116 -9.80 -19.08 -6.34
CA TYR A 116 -10.12 -19.15 -7.77
C TYR A 116 -10.39 -20.57 -8.16
N LYS A 117 -11.29 -20.74 -9.12
CA LYS A 117 -11.61 -22.00 -9.77
C LYS A 117 -11.64 -21.79 -11.27
N ASN A 118 -10.81 -22.53 -11.99
CA ASN A 118 -10.64 -22.44 -13.45
C ASN A 118 -10.49 -20.98 -13.94
N GLY A 119 -9.69 -20.20 -13.21
CA GLY A 119 -9.37 -18.81 -13.52
C GLY A 119 -10.40 -17.75 -13.15
N THR A 120 -11.50 -18.14 -12.51
CA THR A 120 -12.52 -17.19 -12.00
C THR A 120 -12.54 -17.17 -10.48
N LEU A 121 -12.81 -16.01 -9.87
CA LEU A 121 -13.00 -15.90 -8.42
C LEU A 121 -14.25 -16.71 -8.01
N ASP A 122 -14.07 -17.73 -7.18
CA ASP A 122 -15.14 -18.61 -6.70
C ASP A 122 -15.58 -18.24 -5.28
N LYS A 123 -14.62 -18.15 -4.34
CA LYS A 123 -14.89 -17.79 -2.93
C LYS A 123 -13.97 -16.71 -2.43
N SER A 124 -14.44 -15.97 -1.44
CA SER A 124 -13.64 -14.95 -0.77
C SER A 124 -14.09 -14.85 0.69
N TYR A 125 -13.15 -14.75 1.61
CA TYR A 125 -13.39 -14.62 3.04
C TYR A 125 -12.53 -13.52 3.64
N THR A 126 -13.13 -12.68 4.48
CA THR A 126 -12.40 -11.86 5.46
C THR A 126 -11.70 -12.75 6.48
N SER A 127 -10.74 -12.20 7.24
CA SER A 127 -10.10 -12.98 8.30
C SER A 127 -11.13 -13.50 9.31
N GLU A 128 -12.05 -12.67 9.78
CA GLU A 128 -13.09 -13.04 10.75
C GLU A 128 -13.98 -14.19 10.27
N GLU A 129 -14.38 -14.18 8.99
CA GLU A 129 -15.15 -15.26 8.40
C GLU A 129 -14.34 -16.56 8.29
N PHE A 130 -13.07 -16.46 7.88
CA PHE A 130 -12.24 -17.63 7.64
C PHE A 130 -11.80 -18.33 8.93
N ILE A 131 -11.33 -17.57 9.93
CA ILE A 131 -10.83 -18.12 11.21
C ILE A 131 -11.87 -18.12 12.33
N LYS A 132 -13.11 -17.70 12.05
CA LYS A 132 -14.22 -17.59 13.03
C LYS A 132 -13.81 -16.81 14.26
N CYS A 133 -13.53 -15.53 14.05
CA CYS A 133 -12.99 -14.62 15.06
C CYS A 133 -13.82 -13.34 15.16
N ASN A 134 -13.81 -12.67 16.31
CA ASN A 134 -14.48 -11.39 16.52
C ASN A 134 -13.49 -10.26 16.86
N LYS A 135 -13.22 -9.36 15.90
CA LYS A 135 -12.25 -8.26 16.07
C LYS A 135 -12.61 -7.24 17.16
N SER A 136 -13.83 -7.29 17.68
CA SER A 136 -14.26 -6.40 18.76
C SER A 136 -13.74 -6.85 20.12
N VAL A 137 -13.33 -8.11 20.27
CA VAL A 137 -12.95 -8.69 21.57
C VAL A 137 -11.65 -9.49 21.55
N GLU A 138 -11.12 -9.84 20.38
CA GLU A 138 -9.88 -10.63 20.24
C GLU A 138 -9.08 -10.24 18.99
N ASN A 139 -7.81 -10.67 18.94
CA ASN A 139 -6.94 -10.45 17.79
C ASN A 139 -7.26 -11.45 16.67
N CYS A 140 -7.74 -10.94 15.53
CA CYS A 140 -8.16 -11.73 14.36
C CYS A 140 -7.26 -11.52 13.13
N GLU A 141 -5.96 -11.30 13.34
CA GLU A 141 -4.99 -11.38 12.26
C GLU A 141 -4.94 -12.83 11.74
N LEU A 142 -4.98 -12.98 10.42
CA LEU A 142 -5.09 -14.30 9.78
C LEU A 142 -3.86 -15.15 10.03
N PHE A 143 -2.69 -14.52 10.16
CA PHE A 143 -1.41 -15.21 10.30
C PHE A 143 -0.81 -14.99 11.68
N TYR A 144 -0.30 -16.08 12.24
CA TYR A 144 0.51 -16.03 13.43
C TYR A 144 1.81 -15.26 13.18
N GLN A 145 2.15 -14.34 14.08
CA GLN A 145 3.37 -13.53 14.02
C GLN A 145 4.12 -13.61 15.33
N ASN A 146 5.23 -14.36 15.35
CA ASN A 146 6.09 -14.50 16.52
C ASN A 146 7.56 -14.12 16.24
N LYS A 147 7.84 -13.53 15.07
CA LYS A 147 9.19 -13.27 14.58
C LYS A 147 10.09 -12.57 15.63
N TYR A 148 9.57 -11.59 16.37
CA TYR A 148 10.34 -10.90 17.42
C TYR A 148 10.50 -11.71 18.71
N GLU A 149 9.59 -12.63 18.98
CA GLU A 149 9.56 -13.47 20.16
C GLU A 149 10.57 -14.62 20.02
N VAL A 150 10.67 -15.22 18.83
CA VAL A 150 11.51 -16.40 18.61
C VAL A 150 12.91 -16.12 18.05
N ILE A 151 13.12 -15.03 17.30
CA ILE A 151 14.41 -14.75 16.67
C ILE A 151 15.38 -14.06 17.64
N ASN A 152 16.61 -14.57 17.70
CA ASN A 152 17.74 -13.88 18.30
C ASN A 152 18.41 -13.01 17.23
N TYR A 153 17.99 -11.76 17.12
CA TYR A 153 18.52 -10.83 16.12
C TYR A 153 20.02 -10.52 16.26
N LYS A 154 20.57 -10.62 17.48
CA LYS A 154 22.00 -10.38 17.70
C LYS A 154 22.88 -11.50 17.13
N LYS A 155 22.36 -12.73 17.10
CA LYS A 155 23.06 -13.92 16.57
C LYS A 155 22.66 -14.28 15.14
N SER A 156 21.54 -13.72 14.64
CA SER A 156 21.04 -13.99 13.31
C SER A 156 21.74 -13.13 12.25
N SER A 157 21.92 -13.70 11.06
CA SER A 157 22.34 -13.00 9.85
C SER A 157 21.23 -13.00 8.78
N TYR A 158 21.55 -12.45 7.61
CA TYR A 158 20.67 -12.58 6.45
C TYR A 158 20.49 -14.04 6.02
N LEU A 159 21.57 -14.83 6.04
CA LEU A 159 21.61 -16.22 5.55
C LEU A 159 21.26 -17.26 6.61
N VAL A 160 21.50 -16.97 7.89
CA VAL A 160 21.31 -17.92 8.99
C VAL A 160 20.46 -17.28 10.08
N LYS A 161 19.32 -17.88 10.39
CA LYS A 161 18.47 -17.46 11.51
C LYS A 161 18.83 -18.25 12.76
N SER A 162 19.08 -17.54 13.85
CA SER A 162 19.29 -18.13 15.17
C SER A 162 18.08 -17.85 16.05
N PHE A 163 17.51 -18.91 16.63
CA PHE A 163 16.39 -18.79 17.55
C PHE A 163 16.87 -18.48 18.98
N LYS A 164 16.00 -17.87 19.80
CA LYS A 164 16.24 -17.71 21.23
C LYS A 164 16.21 -19.07 21.93
N GLU A 165 17.00 -19.22 22.99
CA GLU A 165 17.17 -20.49 23.71
C GLU A 165 15.86 -20.97 24.34
N ASN A 166 14.99 -20.05 24.76
CA ASN A 166 13.69 -20.34 25.36
C ASN A 166 12.55 -20.50 24.33
N ALA A 167 12.81 -20.41 23.03
CA ALA A 167 11.77 -20.60 22.02
C ALA A 167 11.38 -22.08 21.91
N SER A 168 10.08 -22.36 22.06
CA SER A 168 9.50 -23.70 21.93
C SER A 168 9.67 -24.27 20.51
N GLU A 169 9.54 -25.60 20.35
CA GLU A 169 9.59 -26.21 19.01
C GLU A 169 8.39 -25.79 18.17
N GLU A 170 7.23 -25.62 18.80
CA GLU A 170 5.99 -25.12 18.21
C GLU A 170 6.18 -23.71 17.64
N ASP A 171 6.77 -22.80 18.40
CA ASP A 171 6.97 -21.42 17.96
C ASP A 171 8.06 -21.35 16.88
N LYS A 172 9.10 -22.19 16.97
CA LYS A 172 10.09 -22.33 15.90
C LYS A 172 9.46 -22.84 14.60
N PHE A 173 8.53 -23.79 14.68
CA PHE A 173 7.78 -24.26 13.51
C PHE A 173 6.88 -23.16 12.94
N LEU A 174 6.18 -22.42 13.80
CA LEU A 174 5.27 -21.37 13.35
C LEU A 174 5.98 -20.12 12.84
N TYR A 175 7.29 -19.99 13.04
CA TYR A 175 8.08 -18.89 12.47
C TYR A 175 7.98 -18.82 10.94
N ASP A 176 8.03 -19.97 10.27
CA ASP A 176 7.99 -20.08 8.81
C ASP A 176 6.79 -20.87 8.28
N LYS A 177 6.14 -21.70 9.12
CA LYS A 177 5.07 -22.63 8.70
C LYS A 177 3.72 -22.38 9.39
N TYR A 178 3.35 -21.11 9.54
CA TYR A 178 1.99 -20.75 9.98
C TYR A 178 0.93 -21.00 8.90
N ILE A 179 1.33 -21.18 7.62
CA ILE A 179 0.48 -21.68 6.54
C ILE A 179 1.19 -22.79 5.77
N PHE A 180 0.48 -23.87 5.44
CA PHE A 180 0.99 -24.89 4.53
C PHE A 180 -0.12 -25.75 3.90
N ASN A 181 0.20 -26.39 2.77
CA ASN A 181 -0.71 -27.26 2.01
C ASN A 181 -0.30 -28.75 2.08
N LYS A 182 -0.98 -29.54 2.90
CA LYS A 182 -0.81 -31.00 2.95
C LYS A 182 -1.91 -31.68 2.14
N ASN A 183 -1.62 -32.04 0.89
CA ASN A 183 -2.53 -32.76 -0.02
C ASN A 183 -3.90 -32.08 -0.14
N ASP A 184 -3.91 -30.79 -0.47
CA ASP A 184 -5.09 -29.91 -0.58
C ASP A 184 -5.83 -29.64 0.73
N SER A 185 -5.30 -30.12 1.86
CA SER A 185 -5.70 -29.65 3.19
C SER A 185 -4.79 -28.49 3.60
N ILE A 186 -5.37 -27.30 3.65
CA ILE A 186 -4.69 -26.04 3.95
C ILE A 186 -4.78 -25.77 5.43
N TYR A 187 -3.63 -25.68 6.09
CA TYR A 187 -3.52 -25.34 7.50
C TYR A 187 -3.18 -23.86 7.61
N VAL A 188 -3.94 -23.12 8.39
CA VAL A 188 -3.71 -21.69 8.67
C VAL A 188 -3.77 -21.48 10.17
N THR A 189 -2.64 -21.13 10.78
CA THR A 189 -2.55 -20.78 12.20
C THR A 189 -2.60 -19.26 12.35
N ASP A 190 -3.58 -18.78 13.12
CA ASP A 190 -3.87 -17.35 13.32
C ASP A 190 -3.14 -16.75 14.54
N SER A 191 -3.31 -15.45 14.76
CA SER A 191 -2.69 -14.71 15.87
C SER A 191 -3.06 -15.21 17.27
N ARG A 192 -4.13 -16.00 17.42
CA ARG A 192 -4.55 -16.61 18.69
C ARG A 192 -3.89 -17.98 18.90
N LYS A 193 -2.94 -18.35 18.04
CA LYS A 193 -2.32 -19.68 17.96
C LYS A 193 -3.37 -20.78 17.73
N LYS A 194 -4.42 -20.46 16.98
CA LYS A 194 -5.49 -21.39 16.59
C LYS A 194 -5.38 -21.75 15.12
N THR A 195 -5.59 -23.02 14.80
CA THR A 195 -5.48 -23.52 13.43
C THR A 195 -6.84 -23.80 12.81
N THR A 196 -7.02 -23.25 11.61
CA THR A 196 -8.10 -23.57 10.68
C THR A 196 -7.59 -24.52 9.61
N ILE A 197 -8.36 -25.58 9.33
CA ILE A 197 -8.05 -26.58 8.30
C ILE A 197 -9.13 -26.50 7.22
N TYR A 198 -8.73 -26.10 6.02
CA TYR A 198 -9.60 -25.95 4.86
C TYR A 198 -9.27 -26.98 3.79
N ASP A 199 -10.27 -27.72 3.32
CA ASP A 199 -10.15 -28.63 2.19
C ASP A 199 -10.35 -27.83 0.90
N LEU A 200 -9.26 -27.57 0.19
CA LEU A 200 -9.27 -26.81 -1.06
C LEU A 200 -10.01 -27.57 -2.16
N ASN A 201 -9.92 -28.91 -2.19
CA ASN A 201 -10.56 -29.70 -3.24
C ASN A 201 -12.08 -29.68 -3.15
N ASN A 202 -12.61 -29.87 -1.94
CA ASN A 202 -14.06 -29.87 -1.69
C ASN A 202 -14.60 -28.51 -1.23
N GLU A 203 -13.73 -27.50 -1.13
CA GLU A 203 -14.05 -26.11 -0.83
C GLU A 203 -14.83 -25.95 0.48
N LYS A 204 -14.41 -26.69 1.52
CA LYS A 204 -15.09 -26.77 2.82
C LYS A 204 -14.11 -26.70 3.99
N PHE A 205 -14.59 -26.17 5.12
CA PHE A 205 -13.83 -26.23 6.37
C PHE A 205 -13.89 -27.63 6.97
N LEU A 206 -12.73 -28.25 7.19
CA LEU A 206 -12.63 -29.53 7.90
C LEU A 206 -12.68 -29.32 9.41
N LYS A 207 -11.94 -28.32 9.89
CA LYS A 207 -11.85 -27.92 11.30
C LYS A 207 -11.59 -26.42 11.40
N ASN A 208 -12.06 -25.80 12.48
CA ASN A 208 -11.82 -24.39 12.80
C ASN A 208 -11.47 -24.28 14.28
N ASN A 209 -10.70 -23.25 14.64
CA ASN A 209 -10.38 -22.91 16.02
C ASN A 209 -9.73 -24.08 16.82
N LEU A 210 -8.90 -24.89 16.16
CA LEU A 210 -8.14 -25.93 16.84
C LEU A 210 -6.96 -25.32 17.59
N ASN A 211 -6.62 -25.83 18.78
CA ASN A 211 -5.35 -25.44 19.40
C ASN A 211 -4.18 -25.98 18.55
N PHE A 212 -3.22 -25.12 18.16
CA PHE A 212 -2.08 -25.56 17.35
C PHE A 212 -1.27 -26.66 18.06
N ASP A 213 -1.09 -26.53 19.38
CA ASP A 213 -0.26 -27.46 20.15
C ASP A 213 -0.80 -28.90 20.10
N SER A 214 -2.12 -29.09 19.91
CA SER A 214 -2.72 -30.42 19.80
C SER A 214 -2.51 -31.09 18.43
N ILE A 215 -2.17 -30.31 17.40
CA ILE A 215 -1.91 -30.84 16.04
C ILE A 215 -0.42 -30.94 15.74
N PHE A 216 0.42 -30.15 16.42
CA PHE A 216 1.86 -30.06 16.17
C PHE A 216 2.58 -31.43 16.10
N PRO A 217 2.33 -32.40 17.00
CA PRO A 217 3.01 -33.70 16.95
C PRO A 217 2.84 -34.44 15.60
N ASN A 218 1.71 -34.23 14.92
CA ASN A 218 1.38 -34.88 13.65
C ASN A 218 1.94 -34.15 12.40
N ILE A 219 2.45 -32.94 12.58
CA ILE A 219 2.91 -32.06 11.49
C ILE A 219 4.35 -31.56 11.67
N LYS A 220 5.01 -31.82 12.81
CA LYS A 220 6.36 -31.32 13.13
C LYS A 220 7.42 -31.59 12.05
N ASN A 221 7.31 -32.72 11.36
CA ASN A 221 8.24 -33.15 10.30
C ASN A 221 7.78 -32.75 8.90
N TYR A 222 6.73 -31.94 8.77
CA TYR A 222 6.22 -31.52 7.48
C TYR A 222 7.17 -30.52 6.81
N ILE A 223 7.45 -30.77 5.53
CA ILE A 223 8.32 -29.94 4.69
C ILE A 223 7.43 -29.11 3.77
N THR A 224 7.58 -27.79 3.85
CA THR A 224 6.91 -26.85 2.95
C THR A 224 7.73 -26.64 1.69
N THR A 225 7.03 -26.47 0.57
CA THR A 225 7.61 -25.97 -0.67
C THR A 225 7.34 -24.48 -0.76
N ASN A 226 8.40 -23.67 -0.67
CA ASN A 226 8.27 -22.23 -0.81
C ASN A 226 8.12 -21.85 -2.28
N SER A 227 7.39 -20.76 -2.51
CA SER A 227 7.33 -20.16 -3.85
C SER A 227 8.67 -19.54 -4.21
N LYS A 228 9.01 -19.57 -5.50
CA LYS A 228 10.18 -18.83 -6.02
C LYS A 228 9.73 -17.44 -6.44
N ILE A 229 10.55 -16.43 -6.15
CA ILE A 229 10.24 -15.03 -6.46
C ILE A 229 11.47 -14.42 -7.12
N ASN A 230 11.28 -13.83 -8.29
CA ASN A 230 12.30 -13.08 -9.01
C ASN A 230 11.83 -11.65 -9.23
N TYR A 231 12.78 -10.72 -9.12
CA TYR A 231 12.55 -9.28 -9.24
C TYR A 231 13.33 -8.72 -10.42
N TYR A 232 12.65 -7.95 -11.28
CA TYR A 232 13.22 -7.36 -12.48
C TYR A 232 13.04 -5.84 -12.44
N GLU A 233 14.13 -5.13 -12.18
CA GLU A 233 14.12 -3.67 -12.06
C GLU A 233 13.99 -3.00 -13.44
N TYR A 234 13.30 -1.86 -13.46
CA TYR A 234 13.24 -0.96 -14.60
C TYR A 234 13.36 0.49 -14.15
N PRO A 235 13.92 1.39 -14.99
CA PRO A 235 14.35 2.71 -14.56
C PRO A 235 13.21 3.65 -14.18
N PHE A 236 11.97 3.41 -14.63
CA PHE A 236 10.87 4.34 -14.45
C PHE A 236 9.60 3.65 -13.94
N LYS A 237 9.30 3.78 -12.64
CA LYS A 237 7.99 3.40 -12.07
C LYS A 237 6.83 4.26 -12.58
N TYR A 238 7.14 5.52 -12.89
CA TYR A 238 6.14 6.54 -13.18
C TYR A 238 6.25 7.06 -14.61
N ILE A 239 5.18 7.70 -15.10
CA ILE A 239 5.22 8.43 -16.36
C ILE A 239 5.97 9.76 -16.13
N ILE A 240 7.30 9.72 -16.31
CA ILE A 240 8.14 10.91 -16.16
C ILE A 240 8.02 11.80 -17.39
N ASP A 241 8.19 11.23 -18.59
CA ASP A 241 7.84 11.84 -19.89
C ASP A 241 8.12 10.82 -21.02
N LEU A 242 7.15 9.99 -21.41
CA LEU A 242 7.38 8.96 -22.43
C LEU A 242 7.72 9.60 -23.79
N GLU A 243 8.69 9.02 -24.48
CA GLU A 243 9.08 9.46 -25.83
C GLU A 243 8.45 8.56 -26.89
N THR A 244 7.94 9.18 -27.96
CA THR A 244 7.48 8.43 -29.13
C THR A 244 8.67 7.75 -29.81
N LYS A 245 8.42 6.57 -30.38
CA LYS A 245 9.43 5.77 -31.07
C LYS A 245 9.93 6.43 -32.36
N LEU A 246 9.04 7.12 -33.09
CA LEU A 246 9.34 7.68 -34.41
C LEU A 246 9.99 9.06 -34.36
N THR A 247 9.50 9.94 -33.49
CA THR A 247 9.91 11.37 -33.50
C THR A 247 10.72 11.78 -32.28
N ASN A 248 10.86 10.89 -31.27
CA ASN A 248 11.37 11.23 -29.94
C ASN A 248 10.58 12.37 -29.27
N GLU A 249 9.35 12.64 -29.73
CA GLU A 249 8.50 13.66 -29.14
C GLU A 249 8.05 13.17 -27.76
N LYS A 250 8.11 14.09 -26.79
CA LYS A 250 7.72 13.82 -25.41
C LYS A 250 6.20 13.89 -25.24
N LEU A 251 5.63 12.97 -24.48
CA LEU A 251 4.21 12.94 -24.15
C LEU A 251 3.74 14.28 -23.55
N SER A 252 4.54 14.87 -22.66
CA SER A 252 4.24 16.17 -22.05
C SER A 252 4.12 17.28 -23.10
N LYS A 253 5.00 17.28 -24.10
CA LYS A 253 4.99 18.25 -25.20
C LYS A 253 3.73 18.07 -26.05
N LYS A 254 3.35 16.83 -26.34
CA LYS A 254 2.14 16.57 -27.11
C LYS A 254 0.87 17.02 -26.39
N ILE A 255 0.77 16.75 -25.09
CA ILE A 255 -0.36 17.23 -24.27
C ILE A 255 -0.38 18.75 -24.22
N SER A 256 0.80 19.39 -24.12
CA SER A 256 0.95 20.85 -24.24
C SER A 256 0.33 21.38 -25.54
N ASP A 257 0.61 20.74 -26.67
CA ASP A 257 0.11 21.16 -27.98
C ASP A 257 -1.39 20.94 -28.13
N ILE A 258 -1.92 19.81 -27.63
CA ILE A 258 -3.37 19.53 -27.63
C ILE A 258 -4.14 20.55 -26.78
N SER A 259 -3.57 20.94 -25.64
CA SER A 259 -4.25 21.80 -24.65
C SER A 259 -3.97 23.30 -24.81
N GLY A 260 -2.96 23.69 -25.60
CA GLY A 260 -2.49 25.08 -25.66
C GLY A 260 -1.88 25.56 -24.34
N LEU A 261 -1.33 24.65 -23.53
CA LEU A 261 -0.75 24.96 -22.22
C LEU A 261 0.75 24.68 -22.19
N LYS A 262 1.47 25.40 -21.33
CA LYS A 262 2.88 25.17 -21.06
C LYS A 262 3.06 24.09 -19.99
N PHE A 263 3.77 23.01 -20.32
CA PHE A 263 4.22 22.03 -19.35
C PHE A 263 5.31 22.60 -18.44
N ILE A 264 5.21 22.29 -17.15
CA ILE A 264 6.13 22.68 -16.08
C ILE A 264 6.56 21.39 -15.35
N PRO A 265 7.81 20.92 -15.55
CA PRO A 265 8.32 19.73 -14.87
C PRO A 265 8.50 19.98 -13.36
N LEU A 266 8.53 18.91 -12.56
CA LEU A 266 8.68 18.99 -11.09
C LEU A 266 9.90 19.81 -10.63
N LYS A 267 11.01 19.71 -11.38
CA LYS A 267 12.28 20.37 -11.05
C LYS A 267 12.35 21.82 -11.52
N ASP A 268 11.32 22.33 -12.21
CA ASP A 268 11.29 23.72 -12.66
C ASP A 268 11.19 24.67 -11.45
N SER A 269 11.99 25.74 -11.45
CA SER A 269 12.02 26.72 -10.35
C SER A 269 10.67 27.43 -10.15
N THR A 270 9.82 27.44 -11.17
CA THR A 270 8.48 28.03 -11.14
C THR A 270 7.38 27.03 -10.79
N PHE A 271 7.69 25.75 -10.56
CA PHE A 271 6.70 24.70 -10.30
C PHE A 271 5.76 25.03 -9.13
N ASN A 272 6.31 25.61 -8.06
CA ASN A 272 5.52 26.03 -6.88
C ASN A 272 5.02 27.48 -6.94
N LYS A 273 5.40 28.24 -7.98
CA LYS A 273 5.01 29.66 -8.12
C LYS A 273 3.55 29.79 -8.58
N PHE A 274 3.11 28.93 -9.49
CA PHE A 274 1.80 29.03 -10.14
C PHE A 274 0.88 27.87 -9.75
N LYS A 275 -0.43 28.09 -9.82
CA LYS A 275 -1.39 26.99 -9.92
C LYS A 275 -1.12 26.25 -11.23
N LEU A 276 -0.97 24.93 -11.12
CA LEU A 276 -0.80 24.03 -12.25
C LEU A 276 -2.05 23.17 -12.42
N TYR A 277 -2.53 23.08 -13.65
CA TYR A 277 -3.49 22.08 -14.09
C TYR A 277 -2.84 20.71 -14.13
N ARG A 278 -3.57 19.69 -13.71
CA ARG A 278 -3.06 18.32 -13.56
C ARG A 278 -3.78 17.35 -14.49
N ILE A 279 -3.00 16.41 -14.96
CA ILE A 279 -3.44 15.21 -15.67
C ILE A 279 -2.68 14.05 -15.05
N ASP A 280 -3.41 12.98 -14.77
CA ASP A 280 -2.91 11.70 -14.29
C ASP A 280 -3.33 10.64 -15.31
N ILE A 281 -2.35 9.85 -15.75
CA ILE A 281 -2.50 8.80 -16.77
C ILE A 281 -1.94 7.52 -16.17
N ARG A 282 -2.68 6.43 -16.31
CA ARG A 282 -2.25 5.09 -15.88
C ARG A 282 -2.59 4.06 -16.92
N GLY A 283 -1.73 3.07 -17.09
CA GLY A 283 -1.93 2.03 -18.09
C GLY A 283 -0.72 1.15 -18.29
N PHE A 284 -0.87 0.15 -19.16
CA PHE A 284 0.19 -0.77 -19.51
C PHE A 284 0.95 -0.27 -20.73
N LEU A 285 2.28 -0.25 -20.65
CA LEU A 285 3.14 -0.08 -21.81
C LEU A 285 3.74 -1.45 -22.14
N ASP A 286 3.38 -1.98 -23.32
CA ASP A 286 3.94 -3.24 -23.81
C ASP A 286 5.28 -3.04 -24.51
N LYS A 287 6.04 -4.13 -24.70
CA LYS A 287 7.33 -4.11 -25.41
C LYS A 287 7.27 -3.62 -26.86
N THR A 288 6.10 -3.69 -27.51
CA THR A 288 5.92 -3.20 -28.88
C THR A 288 5.84 -1.68 -28.95
N GLY A 289 5.63 -1.02 -27.80
CA GLY A 289 5.47 0.41 -27.66
C GLY A 289 4.02 0.85 -27.54
N LYS A 290 3.06 -0.07 -27.51
CA LYS A 290 1.65 0.27 -27.42
C LYS A 290 1.27 0.55 -25.97
N PHE A 291 0.56 1.66 -25.76
CA PHE A 291 0.04 2.05 -24.46
C PHE A 291 -1.44 1.65 -24.33
N GLU A 292 -1.73 0.67 -23.48
CA GLU A 292 -3.08 0.29 -23.11
C GLU A 292 -3.53 1.15 -21.92
N LEU A 293 -4.38 2.14 -22.21
CA LEU A 293 -4.89 3.06 -21.20
C LEU A 293 -5.87 2.34 -20.26
N ASP A 294 -5.55 2.36 -18.97
CA ASP A 294 -6.46 1.94 -17.91
C ASP A 294 -7.29 3.13 -17.41
N SER A 295 -6.64 4.21 -16.98
CA SER A 295 -7.36 5.38 -16.46
C SER A 295 -6.70 6.71 -16.84
N ILE A 296 -7.55 7.73 -16.99
CA ILE A 296 -7.13 9.12 -17.18
C ILE A 296 -7.99 10.04 -16.33
N ASN A 297 -7.36 10.73 -15.38
CA ASN A 297 -8.00 11.77 -14.59
C ASN A 297 -7.33 13.11 -14.91
N ALA A 298 -8.10 14.12 -15.29
CA ALA A 298 -7.54 15.39 -15.69
C ALA A 298 -8.51 16.52 -15.35
N ASP A 299 -7.95 17.69 -15.07
CA ASP A 299 -8.72 18.93 -14.96
C ASP A 299 -9.53 19.18 -16.25
N THR A 300 -10.64 19.92 -16.10
CA THR A 300 -11.62 20.12 -17.19
C THR A 300 -11.07 20.86 -18.41
N ILE A 301 -9.92 21.52 -18.29
CA ILE A 301 -9.25 22.23 -19.39
C ILE A 301 -8.63 21.27 -20.43
N PHE A 302 -8.38 20.01 -20.06
CA PHE A 302 -7.77 19.03 -20.97
C PHE A 302 -8.83 18.36 -21.84
N ASP A 303 -8.56 18.31 -23.15
CA ASP A 303 -9.33 17.47 -24.09
C ASP A 303 -8.94 16.00 -23.92
N LYS A 304 -9.62 15.33 -22.99
CA LYS A 304 -9.36 13.93 -22.65
C LYS A 304 -9.48 12.99 -23.85
N GLN A 305 -10.37 13.28 -24.81
CA GLN A 305 -10.56 12.39 -25.96
C GLN A 305 -9.39 12.46 -26.92
N LYS A 306 -8.91 13.66 -27.25
CA LYS A 306 -7.71 13.80 -28.09
C LYS A 306 -6.48 13.15 -27.46
N ILE A 307 -6.31 13.29 -26.15
CA ILE A 307 -5.19 12.65 -25.43
C ILE A 307 -5.33 11.12 -25.45
N LYS A 308 -6.53 10.58 -25.23
CA LYS A 308 -6.81 9.14 -25.34
C LYS A 308 -6.49 8.59 -26.73
N THR A 309 -6.94 9.29 -27.78
CA THR A 309 -6.68 8.91 -29.17
C THR A 309 -5.18 8.90 -29.45
N PHE A 310 -4.46 9.95 -29.03
CA PHE A 310 -3.01 10.02 -29.18
C PHE A 310 -2.30 8.84 -28.50
N LEU A 311 -2.63 8.53 -27.23
CA LEU A 311 -2.02 7.41 -26.51
C LEU A 311 -2.27 6.07 -27.20
N LYS A 312 -3.46 5.87 -27.77
CA LYS A 312 -3.86 4.64 -28.47
C LYS A 312 -3.15 4.45 -29.81
N GLU A 313 -2.93 5.52 -30.55
CA GLU A 313 -2.38 5.49 -31.92
C GLU A 313 -0.85 5.59 -31.96
N THR A 314 -0.22 5.92 -30.82
CA THR A 314 1.23 6.16 -30.74
C THR A 314 1.99 4.93 -30.27
N GLN A 315 3.17 4.72 -30.86
CA GLN A 315 4.18 3.82 -30.32
C GLN A 315 5.23 4.59 -29.53
N PHE A 316 5.50 4.15 -28.31
CA PHE A 316 6.51 4.70 -27.40
C PHE A 316 7.78 3.85 -27.39
N LYS A 317 8.88 4.44 -26.92
CA LYS A 317 10.12 3.69 -26.67
C LYS A 317 9.95 2.74 -25.49
N THR A 318 10.59 1.57 -25.59
CA THR A 318 10.39 0.44 -24.66
C THR A 318 11.69 -0.26 -24.27
N ASP A 319 12.85 0.30 -24.64
CA ASP A 319 14.17 -0.30 -24.40
C ASP A 319 14.45 -0.55 -22.89
N PHE A 320 13.68 0.11 -22.02
CA PHE A 320 13.75 0.00 -20.58
C PHE A 320 12.87 -1.10 -19.98
N ILE A 321 12.01 -1.78 -20.77
CA ILE A 321 11.15 -2.86 -20.29
C ILE A 321 11.99 -4.14 -20.16
N PRO A 322 12.03 -4.82 -18.99
CA PRO A 322 12.82 -6.03 -18.81
C PRO A 322 12.45 -7.14 -19.78
N LYS A 323 13.43 -7.93 -20.23
CA LYS A 323 13.21 -8.98 -21.24
C LYS A 323 12.29 -10.12 -20.75
N GLU A 324 12.14 -10.28 -19.45
CA GLU A 324 11.34 -11.33 -18.80
C GLU A 324 9.84 -11.03 -18.71
N VAL A 325 9.43 -9.76 -18.88
CA VAL A 325 8.01 -9.34 -18.84
C VAL A 325 7.58 -8.73 -20.18
N ASP A 326 6.36 -9.01 -20.64
CA ASP A 326 5.85 -8.50 -21.92
C ASP A 326 5.41 -7.03 -21.88
N LYS A 327 5.02 -6.56 -20.69
CA LYS A 327 4.59 -5.18 -20.42
C LYS A 327 4.94 -4.76 -19.00
N ILE A 328 4.85 -3.46 -18.73
CA ILE A 328 4.87 -2.88 -17.37
C ILE A 328 3.68 -1.96 -17.20
N TYR A 329 3.24 -1.74 -15.97
CA TYR A 329 2.18 -0.81 -15.64
C TYR A 329 2.78 0.50 -15.13
N LEU A 330 2.50 1.59 -15.85
CA LEU A 330 2.98 2.92 -15.53
C LEU A 330 1.90 3.72 -14.82
N LYS A 331 2.28 4.37 -13.72
CA LYS A 331 1.40 5.21 -12.89
C LYS A 331 1.87 6.65 -12.91
N ASN A 332 0.98 7.57 -12.59
CA ASN A 332 1.27 8.98 -12.29
C ASN A 332 2.03 9.72 -13.40
N PHE A 333 1.37 10.70 -13.98
CA PHE A 333 2.05 11.67 -14.85
C PHE A 333 2.63 12.81 -14.00
N PHE A 334 3.95 12.98 -14.02
CA PHE A 334 4.61 14.01 -13.22
C PHE A 334 4.76 15.35 -13.93
N GLY A 335 4.63 16.43 -13.15
CA GLY A 335 4.62 17.79 -13.65
C GLY A 335 3.22 18.36 -13.68
N GLY A 336 3.06 19.53 -14.28
CA GLY A 336 1.75 20.17 -14.43
C GLY A 336 1.76 21.20 -15.53
N TYR A 337 0.59 21.73 -15.86
CA TYR A 337 0.42 22.64 -16.99
C TYR A 337 -0.08 23.99 -16.52
N ARG A 338 0.31 25.05 -17.19
CA ARG A 338 -0.24 26.39 -16.95
C ARG A 338 -0.39 27.16 -18.25
N ASN A 339 -1.06 28.29 -18.19
CA ASN A 339 -1.11 29.21 -19.31
C ASN A 339 0.32 29.69 -19.68
N TYR A 340 0.58 29.87 -20.98
CA TYR A 340 1.84 30.42 -21.48
C TYR A 340 2.08 31.85 -20.98
N ASP A 341 1.03 32.65 -20.89
CA ASP A 341 1.08 34.00 -20.35
C ASP A 341 1.23 33.96 -18.82
N ASN A 342 2.31 34.56 -18.32
CA ASN A 342 2.59 34.65 -16.90
C ASN A 342 1.53 35.45 -16.15
N LYS A 343 0.98 36.54 -16.72
CA LYS A 343 -0.04 37.37 -16.07
C LYS A 343 -1.32 36.57 -15.84
N ILE A 344 -1.74 35.79 -16.84
CA ILE A 344 -2.91 34.92 -16.72
C ILE A 344 -2.65 33.83 -15.66
N ALA A 345 -1.48 33.20 -15.67
CA ALA A 345 -1.11 32.19 -14.68
C ALA A 345 -1.07 32.75 -13.24
N GLU A 346 -0.59 33.98 -13.05
CA GLU A 346 -0.59 34.68 -11.76
C GLU A 346 -2.01 34.95 -11.27
N GLN A 347 -2.88 35.48 -12.15
CA GLN A 347 -4.27 35.75 -11.79
C GLN A 347 -5.02 34.47 -11.38
N VAL A 348 -4.87 33.37 -12.13
CA VAL A 348 -5.46 32.07 -11.78
C VAL A 348 -4.96 31.58 -10.41
N THR A 349 -3.68 31.82 -10.11
CA THR A 349 -3.08 31.43 -8.83
C THR A 349 -3.66 32.24 -7.66
N ILE A 350 -3.87 33.54 -7.85
CA ILE A 350 -4.48 34.41 -6.85
C ILE A 350 -5.92 33.97 -6.56
N ASN A 351 -6.73 33.80 -7.61
CA ASN A 351 -8.13 33.38 -7.48
C ASN A 351 -8.26 32.03 -6.76
N GLU A 352 -7.35 31.08 -7.02
CA GLU A 352 -7.33 29.82 -6.28
C GLU A 352 -7.01 30.01 -4.79
N LYS A 353 -6.02 30.84 -4.47
CA LYS A 353 -5.65 31.11 -3.08
C LYS A 353 -6.82 31.71 -2.31
N GLU A 354 -7.56 32.64 -2.93
CA GLU A 354 -8.78 33.22 -2.37
C GLU A 354 -9.83 32.15 -2.10
N LYS A 355 -10.13 31.29 -3.09
CA LYS A 355 -11.06 30.15 -2.91
C LYS A 355 -10.64 29.23 -1.78
N ARG A 356 -9.35 28.93 -1.63
CA ARG A 356 -8.83 28.10 -0.52
C ARG A 356 -9.01 28.77 0.83
N ILE A 357 -8.85 30.10 0.90
CA ILE A 357 -9.08 30.88 2.13
C ILE A 357 -10.58 30.87 2.49
N GLU A 358 -11.46 31.06 1.53
CA GLU A 358 -12.92 30.99 1.72
C GLU A 358 -13.35 29.61 2.19
N GLU A 359 -12.88 28.55 1.52
CA GLU A 359 -13.16 27.18 1.90
C GLU A 359 -12.61 26.85 3.29
N TYR A 360 -11.38 27.30 3.60
CA TYR A 360 -10.81 27.15 4.94
C TYR A 360 -11.72 27.79 6.00
N LYS A 361 -12.17 29.04 5.79
CA LYS A 361 -13.08 29.74 6.71
C LYS A 361 -14.39 28.98 6.89
N ARG A 362 -14.97 28.49 5.79
CA ARG A 362 -16.21 27.70 5.79
C ARG A 362 -16.04 26.43 6.62
N ARG A 363 -14.95 25.70 6.45
CA ARG A 363 -14.66 24.43 7.17
C ARG A 363 -14.52 24.60 8.68
N LEU A 364 -14.21 25.79 9.19
CA LEU A 364 -14.03 26.03 10.63
C LEU A 364 -15.32 25.85 11.46
N THR A 365 -16.49 25.77 10.82
CA THR A 365 -17.78 25.65 11.51
C THR A 365 -18.55 24.38 11.15
N LEU A 366 -18.11 23.62 10.15
CA LEU A 366 -18.81 22.43 9.68
C LEU A 366 -18.71 21.28 10.68
N GLU A 367 -19.82 20.57 10.84
CA GLU A 367 -19.86 19.34 11.63
C GLU A 367 -19.40 18.12 10.85
N ILE A 368 -19.60 18.14 9.53
CA ILE A 368 -19.26 17.07 8.60
C ILE A 368 -18.42 17.66 7.47
N ILE A 369 -17.28 17.05 7.18
CA ILE A 369 -16.42 17.37 6.03
C ILE A 369 -16.20 16.06 5.27
N ASP A 370 -16.50 16.06 3.97
CA ASP A 370 -16.30 14.91 3.07
C ASP A 370 -16.96 13.61 3.60
N GLY A 371 -18.14 13.73 4.23
CA GLY A 371 -18.90 12.62 4.80
C GLY A 371 -18.42 12.13 6.18
N ILE A 372 -17.42 12.80 6.78
CA ILE A 372 -16.83 12.42 8.06
C ILE A 372 -17.24 13.43 9.14
N TYR A 373 -17.75 12.93 10.27
CA TYR A 373 -18.03 13.76 11.44
C TYR A 373 -16.72 14.31 12.03
N ILE A 374 -16.70 15.61 12.31
CA ILE A 374 -15.54 16.31 12.85
C ILE A 374 -15.77 16.55 14.35
N PRO A 375 -15.00 15.96 15.27
CA PRO A 375 -15.16 16.24 16.70
C PRO A 375 -15.05 17.74 17.01
N LYS A 376 -15.89 18.28 17.90
CA LYS A 376 -15.82 19.71 18.25
C LYS A 376 -14.82 20.02 19.38
N ASN A 377 -14.37 19.00 20.10
CA ASN A 377 -13.46 19.11 21.25
C ASN A 377 -12.75 17.78 21.54
N LEU A 378 -11.86 17.79 22.54
CA LEU A 378 -11.07 16.62 22.91
C LEU A 378 -11.91 15.46 23.45
N TYR A 379 -13.02 15.72 24.15
CA TYR A 379 -13.91 14.65 24.63
C TYR A 379 -14.55 13.87 23.48
N GLU A 380 -15.10 14.57 22.49
CA GLU A 380 -15.68 13.94 21.30
C GLU A 380 -14.60 13.21 20.49
N CYS A 381 -13.36 13.68 20.48
CA CYS A 381 -12.27 12.92 19.85
C CYS A 381 -12.13 11.53 20.47
N MET A 382 -12.29 11.40 21.79
CA MET A 382 -12.14 10.11 22.45
C MET A 382 -13.31 9.18 22.12
N THR A 383 -14.54 9.70 22.09
CA THR A 383 -15.72 8.89 21.76
C THR A 383 -15.67 8.41 20.32
N GLU A 384 -15.23 9.27 19.38
CA GLU A 384 -15.05 8.88 17.99
C GLU A 384 -13.91 7.87 17.81
N LEU A 385 -12.76 8.06 18.46
CA LEU A 385 -11.69 7.05 18.40
C LEU A 385 -12.11 5.72 19.00
N ASP A 386 -12.91 5.75 20.07
CA ASP A 386 -13.43 4.54 20.70
C ASP A 386 -14.41 3.78 19.81
N SER A 387 -15.17 4.46 18.95
CA SER A 387 -16.04 3.80 17.97
C SER A 387 -15.29 3.30 16.74
N ILE A 388 -14.24 4.01 16.31
CA ILE A 388 -13.49 3.73 15.08
C ILE A 388 -12.46 2.61 15.26
N LEU A 389 -11.76 2.58 16.39
CA LEU A 389 -10.65 1.65 16.60
C LEU A 389 -11.13 0.27 17.06
N ASN A 390 -10.51 -0.78 16.52
CA ASN A 390 -10.78 -2.16 16.94
C ASN A 390 -10.02 -2.54 18.23
N PHE A 391 -10.33 -3.72 18.78
CA PHE A 391 -9.73 -4.22 20.03
C PHE A 391 -8.21 -4.16 20.02
N GLU A 392 -7.58 -4.70 18.98
CA GLU A 392 -6.12 -4.80 18.90
C GLU A 392 -5.44 -3.43 18.81
N SER A 393 -6.05 -2.48 18.09
CA SER A 393 -5.53 -1.11 17.99
C SER A 393 -5.62 -0.40 19.34
N LYS A 394 -6.72 -0.56 20.08
CA LYS A 394 -6.87 -0.02 21.44
C LYS A 394 -5.88 -0.66 22.40
N ARG A 395 -5.72 -1.98 22.35
CA ARG A 395 -4.78 -2.74 23.19
C ARG A 395 -3.34 -2.27 22.96
N LYS A 396 -2.90 -2.19 21.70
CA LYS A 396 -1.57 -1.69 21.30
C LYS A 396 -1.32 -0.26 21.79
N LEU A 397 -2.32 0.63 21.66
CA LEU A 397 -2.22 2.00 22.17
C LEU A 397 -2.15 2.05 23.69
N MET A 398 -2.92 1.23 24.39
CA MET A 398 -2.99 1.18 25.86
C MET A 398 -1.67 0.68 26.48
N GLU A 399 -1.06 -0.36 25.90
CA GLU A 399 0.18 -0.98 26.35
C GLU A 399 1.45 -0.22 25.89
N SER A 400 1.32 0.70 24.95
CA SER A 400 2.47 1.40 24.36
C SER A 400 3.16 2.35 25.35
N GLU A 401 4.46 2.14 25.55
CA GLU A 401 5.33 3.09 26.26
C GLU A 401 5.71 4.32 25.40
N ASN A 402 5.70 4.19 24.06
CA ASN A 402 6.10 5.25 23.13
C ASN A 402 4.97 5.64 22.15
N LEU A 403 4.18 6.64 22.53
CA LEU A 403 3.05 7.10 21.70
C LEU A 403 3.47 7.85 20.43
N TRP A 404 4.74 8.27 20.31
CA TRP A 404 5.21 9.01 19.15
C TRP A 404 5.07 8.23 17.84
N GLU A 405 5.24 6.91 17.90
CA GLU A 405 5.15 6.01 16.74
C GLU A 405 3.75 6.08 16.09
N TYR A 406 2.71 6.20 16.91
CA TYR A 406 1.33 6.31 16.46
C TYR A 406 0.99 7.70 15.88
N ASN A 407 1.75 8.73 16.25
CA ASN A 407 1.57 10.10 15.75
C ASN A 407 2.28 10.35 14.40
N SER A 408 3.17 9.44 14.00
CA SER A 408 4.09 9.59 12.86
C SER A 408 3.40 9.85 11.51
N HIS A 409 4.16 10.41 10.57
CA HIS A 409 3.72 10.68 9.19
C HIS A 409 3.75 9.43 8.29
N MET A 410 4.12 8.24 8.77
CA MET A 410 4.26 7.05 7.93
C MET A 410 2.96 6.25 7.79
N GLY A 411 1.81 6.93 7.77
CA GLY A 411 0.49 6.29 7.63
C GLY A 411 -0.16 5.82 8.94
N GLY A 412 0.32 6.30 10.10
CA GLY A 412 -0.24 5.98 11.42
C GLY A 412 -1.53 6.74 11.78
N LEU A 413 -2.06 6.44 12.97
CA LEU A 413 -3.28 7.05 13.53
C LEU A 413 -3.24 8.59 13.51
N GLY A 414 -2.08 9.20 13.78
CA GLY A 414 -1.91 10.64 13.73
C GLY A 414 -2.19 11.22 12.34
N MET A 415 -1.64 10.61 11.28
CA MET A 415 -1.91 11.02 9.91
C MET A 415 -3.40 10.87 9.57
N TRP A 416 -4.02 9.76 9.99
CA TRP A 416 -5.46 9.54 9.81
C TRP A 416 -6.27 10.66 10.47
N ILE A 417 -5.98 11.00 11.73
CA ILE A 417 -6.64 12.10 12.47
C ILE A 417 -6.47 13.43 11.71
N ARG A 418 -5.24 13.76 11.28
CA ARG A 418 -4.95 15.06 10.62
C ARG A 418 -5.68 15.22 9.29
N ASN A 419 -5.83 14.14 8.54
CA ASN A 419 -6.49 14.16 7.24
C ASN A 419 -8.01 14.07 7.36
N ASN A 420 -8.54 13.12 8.14
CA ASN A 420 -9.98 12.86 8.22
C ASN A 420 -10.72 13.85 9.12
N TRP A 421 -10.10 14.37 10.17
CA TRP A 421 -10.71 15.42 11.01
C TRP A 421 -10.34 16.83 10.58
N GLY A 422 -9.77 16.98 9.37
CA GLY A 422 -9.53 18.26 8.72
C GLY A 422 -8.50 19.16 9.41
N ILE A 423 -7.58 18.63 10.22
CA ILE A 423 -6.54 19.45 10.86
C ILE A 423 -5.60 20.07 9.80
N ASN A 424 -5.27 19.34 8.74
CA ASN A 424 -4.44 19.87 7.65
C ASN A 424 -5.18 20.92 6.80
N GLY A 425 -6.46 20.71 6.52
CA GLY A 425 -7.28 21.56 5.63
C GLY A 425 -8.11 22.65 6.30
N GLY A 426 -8.14 22.70 7.64
CA GLY A 426 -9.06 23.53 8.41
C GLY A 426 -10.33 22.76 8.81
N SER A 427 -10.72 22.88 10.08
CA SER A 427 -11.92 22.26 10.64
C SER A 427 -12.32 22.91 11.96
N ARG A 428 -13.54 22.64 12.46
CA ARG A 428 -13.95 23.08 13.80
C ARG A 428 -13.07 22.53 14.92
N LEU A 429 -12.51 21.34 14.74
CA LEU A 429 -11.54 20.75 15.67
C LEU A 429 -10.22 21.55 15.65
N LYS A 430 -9.69 21.86 14.46
CA LYS A 430 -8.51 22.71 14.32
C LYS A 430 -8.74 24.06 15.02
N LYS A 431 -9.91 24.66 14.82
CA LYS A 431 -10.30 25.90 15.50
C LYS A 431 -10.28 25.73 17.03
N TYR A 432 -10.86 24.65 17.56
CA TYR A 432 -10.85 24.36 19.00
C TYR A 432 -9.44 24.38 19.62
N PHE A 433 -8.44 23.82 18.92
CA PHE A 433 -7.04 23.82 19.37
C PHE A 433 -6.35 25.17 19.15
N ASN A 434 -6.55 25.80 17.99
CA ASN A 434 -5.98 27.12 17.68
C ASN A 434 -6.46 28.21 18.65
N ASP A 435 -7.73 28.18 19.03
CA ASP A 435 -8.32 29.09 20.04
C ASP A 435 -7.63 28.94 21.41
N ARG A 436 -6.88 27.85 21.63
CA ARG A 436 -6.07 27.58 22.84
C ARG A 436 -4.56 27.72 22.62
N LYS A 437 -4.16 28.32 21.50
CA LYS A 437 -2.75 28.45 21.06
C LYS A 437 -2.03 27.13 20.80
N VAL A 438 -2.78 26.06 20.57
CA VAL A 438 -2.21 24.76 20.19
C VAL A 438 -2.23 24.65 18.67
N GLY A 439 -1.10 24.24 18.09
CA GLY A 439 -1.01 23.93 16.68
C GLY A 439 -0.79 25.11 15.72
N ILE A 440 -0.33 26.26 16.24
CA ILE A 440 -0.10 27.49 15.46
C ILE A 440 1.31 27.54 14.84
N SER A 441 2.27 26.76 15.34
CA SER A 441 3.65 26.70 14.82
C SER A 441 3.78 25.77 13.60
N GLY A 442 4.95 25.74 12.95
CA GLY A 442 5.19 24.98 11.71
C GLY A 442 4.89 23.47 11.79
N PHE A 443 5.10 22.85 12.96
CA PHE A 443 4.73 21.44 13.24
C PHE A 443 3.43 21.32 14.06
N GLY A 444 2.60 22.36 13.98
CA GLY A 444 1.46 22.53 14.87
C GLY A 444 0.36 21.46 14.70
N ASN A 445 0.15 20.97 13.47
CA ASN A 445 -0.86 19.94 13.22
C ASN A 445 -0.48 18.60 13.87
N ASP A 446 0.82 18.25 13.89
CA ASP A 446 1.34 17.03 14.52
C ASP A 446 1.25 17.09 16.05
N ASN A 447 1.40 18.29 16.62
CA ASN A 447 1.14 18.52 18.03
C ASN A 447 -0.34 18.26 18.38
N ILE A 448 -1.28 18.74 17.55
CA ILE A 448 -2.71 18.50 17.77
C ILE A 448 -3.03 17.00 17.77
N SER A 449 -2.59 16.25 16.76
CA SER A 449 -2.85 14.81 16.72
C SER A 449 -2.12 14.05 17.83
N GLY A 450 -0.92 14.50 18.22
CA GLY A 450 -0.17 13.93 19.34
C GLY A 450 -0.93 14.07 20.66
N ILE A 451 -1.48 15.26 20.93
CA ILE A 451 -2.35 15.50 22.09
C ILE A 451 -3.56 14.57 22.04
N ILE A 452 -4.26 14.48 20.91
CA ILE A 452 -5.42 13.58 20.78
C ILE A 452 -5.05 12.14 21.13
N ILE A 453 -3.94 11.62 20.58
CA ILE A 453 -3.48 10.24 20.85
C ILE A 453 -3.11 10.06 22.32
N GLU A 454 -2.38 11.01 22.92
CA GLU A 454 -2.01 10.97 24.33
C GLU A 454 -3.24 10.90 25.24
N PHE A 455 -4.24 11.74 24.99
CA PHE A 455 -5.46 11.74 25.79
C PHE A 455 -6.32 10.50 25.54
N TYR A 456 -6.27 9.92 24.35
CA TYR A 456 -6.96 8.66 24.08
C TYR A 456 -6.30 7.49 24.81
N ASN A 457 -4.97 7.42 24.87
CA ASN A 457 -4.27 6.46 25.73
C ASN A 457 -4.67 6.63 27.21
N LYS A 458 -4.73 7.87 27.73
CA LYS A 458 -5.21 8.14 29.10
C LYS A 458 -6.66 7.71 29.31
N TRP A 459 -7.52 7.93 28.32
CA TRP A 459 -8.93 7.53 28.35
C TRP A 459 -9.08 6.01 28.41
N LEU A 460 -8.32 5.27 27.61
CA LEU A 460 -8.27 3.80 27.64
C LEU A 460 -7.82 3.27 29.01
N ASN A 461 -6.87 3.96 29.64
CA ASN A 461 -6.40 3.69 31.00
C ASN A 461 -7.32 4.26 32.11
N GLY A 462 -8.57 4.62 31.78
CA GLY A 462 -9.59 5.05 32.75
C GLY A 462 -9.49 6.51 33.23
N ASN A 463 -8.48 7.28 32.79
CA ASN A 463 -8.26 8.67 33.23
C ASN A 463 -9.05 9.68 32.36
N LYS A 464 -10.39 9.65 32.49
CA LYS A 464 -11.30 10.55 31.75
C LYS A 464 -11.24 12.01 32.24
N GLU A 465 -10.82 12.25 33.48
CA GLU A 465 -10.75 13.59 34.07
C GLU A 465 -9.60 14.44 33.52
N SER A 466 -8.57 13.79 32.98
CA SER A 466 -7.41 14.44 32.37
C SER A 466 -7.81 15.52 31.35
N ILE A 467 -8.85 15.29 30.55
CA ILE A 467 -9.35 16.23 29.53
C ILE A 467 -9.82 17.54 30.17
N LYS A 468 -10.65 17.45 31.22
CA LYS A 468 -11.16 18.64 31.93
C LYS A 468 -10.01 19.45 32.53
N LYS A 469 -9.01 18.76 33.11
CA LYS A 469 -7.80 19.40 33.65
C LYS A 469 -7.00 20.10 32.55
N TRP A 470 -6.85 19.46 31.39
CA TRP A 470 -6.16 20.06 30.25
C TRP A 470 -6.89 21.29 29.73
N GLU A 471 -8.21 21.24 29.57
CA GLU A 471 -8.99 22.39 29.11
C GLU A 471 -8.92 23.57 30.09
N LYS A 472 -8.90 23.30 31.40
CA LYS A 472 -8.70 24.33 32.43
C LYS A 472 -7.32 24.98 32.33
N ASN A 473 -6.28 24.19 32.10
CA ASN A 473 -4.90 24.67 31.96
C ASN A 473 -4.64 25.35 30.60
N ASN A 474 -5.49 25.07 29.60
CA ASN A 474 -5.40 25.63 28.26
C ASN A 474 -6.72 26.34 27.91
N PRO A 475 -7.04 27.47 28.58
CA PRO A 475 -8.27 28.19 28.31
C PRO A 475 -8.25 28.77 26.89
N LYS A 476 -9.46 28.97 26.33
CA LYS A 476 -9.59 29.71 25.07
C LYS A 476 -9.05 31.13 25.27
N LYS A 477 -8.12 31.55 24.42
CA LYS A 477 -7.65 32.93 24.38
C LYS A 477 -8.51 33.68 23.37
N LYS A 478 -9.05 34.83 23.80
CA LYS A 478 -9.79 35.75 22.94
C LYS A 478 -8.88 36.31 21.85
#